data_AF-A0A8D8FLB5-F1
#
_entry.id   AF-A0A8D8FLB5-F1
#
_cell.length_a   1.000
_cell.length_b   1.000
_cell.length_c   1.000
_cell.angle_alpha   90.00
_cell.angle_beta   90.00
_cell.angle_gamma   90.00
#
_symmetry.space_group_name_H-M   'P 1'
#
loop_
_entity.id
_entity.type
_entity.pdbx_description
1 polymer ?
#
loop_
_entity_poly.entity_id
_entity_poly.type
_entity_poly.pdbx_seq_one_letter_code
_entity_poly.pdbx_strand_id
1 'polypeptide(L)'
;MSFEEFCGGPFWDGKLEWSAENPDLTFCLQRVALQWIPCLFLFIFSMYEAYKCSNSRFRDIPWNWFNLSKMLVTFVLMCMSWIDLGMVVTFKEEQGLFEVQIVTAVLNALSYVVMLVLLFSQRRYGIRSSGTIFVFWFMRMFFGIIQLRTELQNKELRGDVSSDSVNYWEYQYISYIIQYAFICLILVMELFPDQEPSYSDYPDAKNPNPELRSSFFVRLFFAYFDSFTWRGFRNPLTMDSMYDINPQDASRELVPPFDKYWY
;
A
#
# COMPACT_ATOMS: atom_id res chain seq x y z
N MET A 1 -21.00 -24.84 7.85
CA MET A 1 -19.98 -24.74 6.79
C MET A 1 -18.63 -24.84 7.47
N SER A 2 -17.82 -25.83 7.10
CA SER A 2 -16.44 -25.93 7.59
C SER A 2 -15.57 -24.86 6.90
N PHE A 3 -14.41 -24.53 7.48
CA PHE A 3 -13.49 -23.56 6.87
C PHE A 3 -12.99 -24.05 5.49
N GLU A 4 -12.85 -25.36 5.32
CA GLU A 4 -12.43 -25.96 4.05
C GLU A 4 -13.51 -25.86 2.97
N GLU A 5 -14.79 -26.01 3.33
CA GLU A 5 -15.92 -25.76 2.41
C GLU A 5 -15.99 -24.29 1.98
N PHE A 6 -15.76 -23.36 2.91
CA PHE A 6 -15.71 -21.93 2.61
C PHE A 6 -14.58 -21.58 1.62
N CYS A 7 -13.44 -22.25 1.75
CA CYS A 7 -12.25 -22.01 0.95
C CYS A 7 -12.15 -22.85 -0.34
N GLY A 8 -12.88 -23.95 -0.43
CA GLY A 8 -12.76 -24.90 -1.53
C GLY A 8 -11.61 -25.90 -1.43
N GLY A 9 -11.02 -26.05 -0.25
CA GLY A 9 -9.87 -26.92 -0.04
C GLY A 9 -9.18 -26.70 1.31
N PRO A 10 -8.13 -27.49 1.61
CA PRO A 10 -7.38 -27.36 2.85
C PRO A 10 -6.64 -26.01 2.90
N PHE A 11 -6.54 -25.45 4.11
CA PHE A 11 -5.74 -24.23 4.33
C PHE A 11 -4.25 -24.46 4.09
N TRP A 12 -3.74 -25.63 4.47
CA TRP A 12 -2.33 -25.98 4.41
C TRP A 12 -2.19 -27.44 3.97
N ASP A 13 -1.34 -27.73 2.99
CA ASP A 13 -1.18 -29.09 2.47
C ASP A 13 0.16 -29.76 2.84
N GLY A 14 1.29 -29.08 3.02
CA GLY A 14 2.59 -29.70 3.26
C GLY A 14 3.15 -30.53 2.08
N LYS A 15 2.39 -31.40 1.41
CA LYS A 15 2.90 -32.14 0.24
C LYS A 15 2.98 -31.24 -0.99
N LEU A 16 2.03 -30.33 -1.15
CA LEU A 16 2.04 -29.34 -2.22
C LEU A 16 3.14 -28.28 -2.00
N GLU A 17 3.23 -27.73 -0.80
CA GLU A 17 4.14 -26.63 -0.46
C GLU A 17 5.62 -27.07 -0.48
N TRP A 18 5.88 -28.32 -0.10
CA TRP A 18 7.23 -28.90 -0.06
C TRP A 18 7.49 -29.88 -1.21
N SER A 19 6.75 -29.77 -2.31
CA SER A 19 6.98 -30.57 -3.52
C SER A 19 8.36 -30.28 -4.12
N ALA A 20 9.10 -31.34 -4.46
CA ALA A 20 10.45 -31.23 -5.01
C ALA A 20 10.49 -30.69 -6.45
N GLU A 21 9.41 -30.83 -7.21
CA GLU A 21 9.36 -30.45 -8.62
C GLU A 21 8.73 -29.07 -8.85
N ASN A 22 7.59 -28.81 -8.20
CA ASN A 22 6.87 -27.54 -8.36
C ASN A 22 6.14 -27.18 -7.06
N PRO A 23 6.83 -26.58 -6.07
CA PRO A 23 6.19 -26.15 -4.82
C PRO A 23 5.20 -25.02 -5.14
N ASP A 24 3.99 -25.08 -4.58
CA ASP A 24 3.02 -23.98 -4.63
C ASP A 24 2.21 -23.91 -3.35
N LEU A 25 1.60 -22.75 -3.07
CA LEU A 25 0.72 -22.59 -1.91
C LEU A 25 -0.72 -23.01 -2.26
N THR A 26 -1.45 -23.53 -1.28
CA THR A 26 -2.88 -23.84 -1.47
C THR A 26 -3.68 -22.60 -1.87
N PHE A 27 -4.73 -22.81 -2.66
CA PHE A 27 -5.63 -21.74 -3.07
C PHE A 27 -6.18 -20.93 -1.88
N CYS A 28 -6.56 -21.61 -0.81
CA CYS A 28 -7.08 -20.99 0.40
C CYS A 28 -6.02 -20.11 1.09
N LEU A 29 -4.78 -20.58 1.23
CA LEU A 29 -3.70 -19.80 1.84
C LEU A 29 -3.39 -18.54 1.03
N GLN A 30 -3.40 -18.65 -0.31
CA GLN A 30 -3.20 -17.50 -1.18
C GLN A 30 -4.31 -16.46 -1.02
N ARG A 31 -5.58 -16.86 -0.98
CA ARG A 31 -6.70 -15.91 -0.84
C ARG A 31 -6.78 -15.31 0.56
N VAL A 32 -6.62 -16.12 1.60
CA VAL A 32 -6.78 -15.67 2.98
C VAL A 32 -5.52 -14.97 3.48
N ALA A 33 -4.36 -15.64 3.51
CA ALA A 33 -3.17 -15.03 4.09
C ALA A 33 -2.62 -13.92 3.18
N LEU A 34 -2.34 -14.23 1.91
CA LEU A 34 -1.61 -13.29 1.05
C LEU A 34 -2.43 -12.05 0.67
N GLN A 35 -3.75 -12.16 0.52
CA GLN A 35 -4.59 -11.01 0.19
C GLN A 35 -5.21 -10.33 1.40
N TRP A 36 -5.61 -11.05 2.47
CA TRP A 36 -6.26 -10.39 3.61
C TRP A 36 -5.25 -9.70 4.52
N ILE A 37 -4.03 -10.22 4.69
CA ILE A 37 -3.03 -9.59 5.57
C ILE A 37 -2.78 -8.12 5.18
N PRO A 38 -2.50 -7.76 3.90
CA PRO A 38 -2.38 -6.35 3.51
C PRO A 38 -3.64 -5.53 3.79
N CYS A 39 -4.83 -6.09 3.54
CA CYS A 39 -6.11 -5.40 3.74
C CYS A 39 -6.36 -5.10 5.23
N LEU A 40 -6.18 -6.10 6.09
CA LEU A 40 -6.33 -5.98 7.54
C LEU A 40 -5.30 -5.02 8.12
N PHE A 41 -4.05 -5.08 7.65
CA PHE A 41 -3.02 -4.09 7.99
C PHE A 41 -3.50 -2.67 7.66
N LEU A 42 -4.00 -2.43 6.44
CA LEU A 42 -4.50 -1.11 6.05
C LEU A 42 -5.65 -0.66 6.95
N PHE A 43 -6.63 -1.51 7.23
CA PHE A 43 -7.77 -1.15 8.06
C PHE A 43 -7.37 -0.79 9.49
N ILE A 44 -6.49 -1.57 10.11
CA ILE A 44 -6.02 -1.30 11.48
C ILE A 44 -5.24 0.03 11.52
N PHE A 45 -4.30 0.23 10.61
CA PHE A 45 -3.46 1.42 10.60
C PHE A 45 -4.13 2.65 9.96
N SER A 46 -5.28 2.51 9.31
CA SER A 46 -6.06 3.64 8.80
C SER A 46 -6.51 4.59 9.91
N MET A 47 -6.83 4.04 11.10
CA MET A 47 -7.19 4.84 12.28
C MET A 47 -6.01 5.68 12.78
N TYR A 48 -4.81 5.11 12.76
CA TYR A 48 -3.58 5.82 13.08
C TYR A 48 -3.29 6.94 12.08
N GLU A 49 -3.45 6.69 10.77
CA GLU A 49 -3.32 7.72 9.74
C GLU A 49 -4.37 8.82 9.88
N ALA A 50 -5.62 8.47 10.24
CA ALA A 50 -6.67 9.45 10.49
C ALA A 50 -6.32 10.35 11.68
N TYR A 51 -5.84 9.77 12.79
CA TYR A 51 -5.34 10.54 13.94
C TYR A 51 -4.19 11.48 13.54
N LYS A 52 -3.20 10.96 12.80
CA LYS A 52 -2.07 11.75 12.29
C LYS A 52 -2.52 12.89 11.38
N CYS A 53 -3.50 12.66 10.51
CA CYS A 53 -4.11 13.68 9.67
C CYS A 53 -4.76 14.76 10.54
N SER A 54 -5.63 14.39 11.48
CA SER A 54 -6.33 15.32 12.37
C SER A 54 -5.39 16.22 13.18
N ASN A 55 -4.22 15.70 13.58
CA ASN A 55 -3.22 16.43 14.36
C ASN A 55 -2.17 17.15 13.49
N SER A 56 -2.27 17.08 12.16
CA SER A 56 -1.28 17.70 11.28
C SER A 56 -1.36 19.23 11.32
N ARG A 57 -0.19 19.84 11.51
CA ARG A 57 0.07 21.30 11.46
C ARG A 57 0.40 21.81 10.04
N PHE A 58 0.42 20.91 9.07
CA PHE A 58 0.59 21.23 7.66
C PHE A 58 -0.76 21.17 6.95
N ARG A 59 -0.93 21.95 5.88
CA ARG A 59 -2.15 21.94 5.08
C ARG A 59 -1.89 22.04 3.60
N ASP A 60 -2.74 21.33 2.86
CA ASP A 60 -2.92 21.43 1.43
C ASP A 60 -1.64 21.27 0.60
N ILE A 61 -1.38 20.05 0.17
CA ILE A 61 -0.44 19.78 -0.92
C ILE A 61 -1.10 20.24 -2.23
N PRO A 62 -0.47 21.13 -3.01
CA PRO A 62 -1.02 21.60 -4.27
C PRO A 62 -1.23 20.44 -5.24
N TRP A 63 -2.24 20.54 -6.10
CA TRP A 63 -2.41 19.54 -7.16
C TRP A 63 -1.23 19.60 -8.13
N ASN A 64 -0.66 18.44 -8.41
CA ASN A 64 0.40 18.27 -9.38
C ASN A 64 0.16 16.94 -10.12
N TRP A 65 0.74 16.76 -11.29
CA TRP A 65 0.65 15.54 -12.07
C TRP A 65 1.03 14.29 -11.27
N PHE A 66 1.96 14.41 -10.32
CA PHE A 66 2.41 13.29 -9.49
C PHE A 66 1.38 12.81 -8.47
N ASN A 67 0.76 13.71 -7.69
CA ASN A 67 -0.29 13.30 -6.75
C ASN A 67 -1.58 12.91 -7.49
N LEU A 68 -1.87 13.56 -8.62
CA LEU A 68 -2.98 13.21 -9.49
C LEU A 68 -2.81 11.81 -10.08
N SER A 69 -1.60 11.45 -10.53
CA SER A 69 -1.34 10.12 -11.08
C SER A 69 -1.47 9.02 -10.03
N LYS A 70 -0.98 9.23 -8.80
CA LYS A 70 -1.18 8.30 -7.68
C LYS A 70 -2.67 8.05 -7.40
N MET A 71 -3.46 9.13 -7.32
CA MET A 71 -4.91 9.02 -7.12
C MET A 71 -5.60 8.34 -8.30
N LEU A 72 -5.22 8.66 -9.53
CA LEU A 72 -5.80 8.05 -10.74
C LEU A 72 -5.51 6.55 -10.82
N VAL A 73 -4.27 6.13 -10.60
CA VAL A 73 -3.89 4.70 -10.59
C VAL A 73 -4.66 3.96 -9.51
N THR A 74 -4.76 4.52 -8.31
CA THR A 74 -5.53 3.93 -7.20
C THR A 74 -7.03 3.86 -7.52
N PHE A 75 -7.57 4.88 -8.22
CA PHE A 75 -8.97 4.89 -8.66
C PHE A 75 -9.25 3.83 -9.72
N VAL A 76 -8.35 3.63 -10.68
CA VAL A 76 -8.45 2.54 -11.66
C VAL A 76 -8.43 1.18 -10.97
N LEU A 77 -7.52 0.97 -10.01
CA LEU A 77 -7.47 -0.25 -9.19
C LEU A 77 -8.77 -0.47 -8.40
N MET A 78 -9.34 0.60 -7.84
CA MET A 78 -10.63 0.54 -7.18
C MET A 78 -11.70 0.07 -8.17
N CYS A 79 -11.86 0.72 -9.33
CA CYS A 79 -12.84 0.32 -10.34
C CYS A 79 -12.67 -1.14 -10.77
N MET A 80 -11.43 -1.59 -11.02
CA MET A 80 -11.14 -2.99 -11.34
C MET A 80 -11.59 -3.94 -10.23
N SER A 81 -11.33 -3.63 -8.97
CA SER A 81 -11.76 -4.46 -7.84
C SER A 81 -13.29 -4.55 -7.68
N TRP A 82 -14.03 -3.49 -8.05
CA TRP A 82 -15.49 -3.54 -8.08
C TRP A 82 -16.02 -4.38 -9.24
N ILE A 83 -15.37 -4.34 -10.41
CA ILE A 83 -15.70 -5.22 -11.53
C ILE A 83 -15.43 -6.67 -11.14
N ASP A 84 -14.28 -6.97 -10.52
CA ASP A 84 -13.96 -8.31 -10.02
C ASP A 84 -15.01 -8.82 -9.03
N LEU A 85 -15.47 -7.97 -8.10
CA LEU A 85 -16.55 -8.32 -7.18
C LEU A 85 -17.84 -8.67 -7.94
N GLY A 86 -18.22 -7.88 -8.95
CA GLY A 86 -19.36 -8.17 -9.80
C GLY A 86 -19.23 -9.48 -10.57
N MET A 87 -18.03 -9.76 -11.11
CA MET A 87 -17.74 -11.00 -11.83
C MET A 87 -17.82 -12.22 -10.91
N VAL A 88 -17.22 -12.16 -9.72
CA VAL A 88 -17.29 -13.25 -8.73
C VAL A 88 -18.74 -13.54 -8.33
N VAL A 89 -19.55 -12.50 -8.11
CA VAL A 89 -20.96 -12.66 -7.72
C VAL A 89 -21.80 -13.25 -8.85
N THR A 90 -21.57 -12.80 -10.10
CA THR A 90 -22.33 -13.26 -11.27
C THR A 90 -22.05 -14.72 -11.61
N PHE A 91 -20.77 -15.12 -11.59
CA PHE A 91 -20.36 -16.47 -11.96
C PHE A 91 -20.33 -17.46 -10.79
N LYS A 92 -20.78 -17.06 -9.58
CA LYS A 92 -20.75 -17.91 -8.39
C LYS A 92 -21.47 -19.24 -8.60
N GLU A 93 -22.71 -19.18 -9.07
CA GLU A 93 -23.57 -20.36 -9.23
C GLU A 93 -23.20 -21.17 -10.48
N GLU A 94 -22.86 -20.50 -11.57
CA GLU A 94 -22.55 -21.15 -12.86
C GLU A 94 -21.24 -21.94 -12.83
N GLN A 95 -20.21 -21.44 -12.11
CA GLN A 95 -18.88 -22.04 -12.08
C GLN A 95 -18.48 -22.61 -10.73
N GLY A 96 -19.40 -22.63 -9.75
CA GLY A 96 -19.14 -23.20 -8.42
C GLY A 96 -18.02 -22.49 -7.65
N LEU A 97 -17.97 -21.15 -7.72
CA LEU A 97 -16.94 -20.36 -7.04
C LEU A 97 -17.08 -20.43 -5.52
N PHE A 98 -15.95 -20.36 -4.82
CA PHE A 98 -15.91 -20.48 -3.36
C PHE A 98 -16.25 -19.16 -2.68
N GLU A 99 -16.87 -19.23 -1.50
CA GLU A 99 -17.28 -18.04 -0.75
C GLU A 99 -16.09 -17.15 -0.34
N VAL A 100 -14.92 -17.76 -0.13
CA VAL A 100 -13.68 -17.02 0.13
C VAL A 100 -13.35 -16.00 -0.97
N GLN A 101 -13.67 -16.27 -2.24
CA GLN A 101 -13.40 -15.34 -3.34
C GLN A 101 -14.26 -14.08 -3.23
N ILE A 102 -15.52 -14.21 -2.78
CA ILE A 102 -16.43 -13.07 -2.57
C ILE A 102 -15.90 -12.20 -1.44
N VAL A 103 -15.59 -12.79 -0.29
CA VAL A 103 -15.06 -12.06 0.87
C VAL A 103 -13.75 -11.35 0.50
N THR A 104 -12.87 -12.03 -0.24
CA THR A 104 -11.62 -11.47 -0.71
C THR A 104 -11.84 -10.29 -1.67
N ALA A 105 -12.76 -10.41 -2.63
CA ALA A 105 -13.12 -9.33 -3.54
C ALA A 105 -13.70 -8.11 -2.79
N VAL A 106 -14.56 -8.33 -1.79
CA VAL A 106 -15.09 -7.26 -0.92
C VAL A 106 -13.97 -6.58 -0.14
N LEU A 107 -13.08 -7.33 0.49
CA LEU A 107 -11.94 -6.78 1.24
C LEU A 107 -11.04 -5.93 0.33
N ASN A 108 -10.78 -6.39 -0.89
CA ASN A 108 -10.00 -5.65 -1.88
C ASN A 108 -10.68 -4.34 -2.28
N ALA A 109 -11.97 -4.38 -2.61
CA ALA A 109 -12.76 -3.20 -2.97
C ALA A 109 -12.77 -2.16 -1.84
N LEU A 110 -13.03 -2.59 -0.60
CA LEU A 110 -12.99 -1.72 0.58
C LEU A 110 -11.59 -1.15 0.82
N SER A 111 -10.55 -1.95 0.64
CA SER A 111 -9.15 -1.48 0.82
C SER A 111 -8.78 -0.37 -0.14
N TYR A 112 -9.17 -0.46 -1.42
CA TYR A 112 -8.88 0.61 -2.38
C TYR A 112 -9.71 1.87 -2.14
N VAL A 113 -10.94 1.74 -1.64
CA VAL A 113 -11.73 2.89 -1.17
C VAL A 113 -11.01 3.60 -0.01
N VAL A 114 -10.61 2.84 1.01
CA VAL A 114 -9.84 3.39 2.15
C VAL A 114 -8.55 4.04 1.68
N MET A 115 -7.82 3.40 0.75
CA MET A 115 -6.58 3.95 0.21
C MET A 115 -6.80 5.30 -0.49
N LEU A 116 -7.83 5.43 -1.32
CA LEU A 116 -8.17 6.72 -1.96
C LEU A 116 -8.51 7.80 -0.93
N VAL A 117 -9.29 7.45 0.10
CA VAL A 117 -9.65 8.37 1.19
C VAL A 117 -8.40 8.82 1.95
N LEU A 118 -7.46 7.91 2.20
CA LEU A 118 -6.18 8.23 2.85
C LEU A 118 -5.32 9.13 1.97
N LEU A 119 -5.16 8.84 0.67
CA LEU A 119 -4.41 9.71 -0.25
C LEU A 119 -5.01 11.11 -0.32
N PHE A 120 -6.34 11.21 -0.40
CA PHE A 120 -7.04 12.51 -0.40
C PHE A 120 -6.85 13.25 0.92
N SER A 121 -6.92 12.54 2.05
CA SER A 121 -6.69 13.10 3.38
C SER A 121 -5.26 13.58 3.53
N GLN A 122 -4.26 12.77 3.18
CA GLN A 122 -2.85 13.14 3.26
C GLN A 122 -2.54 14.39 2.44
N ARG A 123 -3.10 14.50 1.23
CA ARG A 123 -3.03 15.72 0.42
C ARG A 123 -3.60 16.92 1.17
N ARG A 124 -4.82 16.81 1.73
CA ARG A 124 -5.49 17.90 2.46
C ARG A 124 -4.75 18.30 3.74
N TYR A 125 -4.19 17.33 4.46
CA TYR A 125 -3.51 17.51 5.74
C TYR A 125 -1.98 17.66 5.59
N GLY A 126 -1.47 17.88 4.38
CA GLY A 126 -0.05 18.21 4.16
C GLY A 126 0.94 17.08 4.44
N ILE A 127 0.49 15.82 4.48
CA ILE A 127 1.35 14.66 4.75
C ILE A 127 1.95 14.17 3.45
N ARG A 128 3.25 14.42 3.25
CA ARG A 128 3.95 14.15 1.98
C ARG A 128 4.22 12.68 1.67
N SER A 129 4.35 11.86 2.71
CA SER A 129 4.62 10.42 2.58
C SER A 129 4.28 9.70 3.89
N SER A 130 3.63 8.55 3.76
CA SER A 130 3.18 7.71 4.87
C SER A 130 3.80 6.31 4.78
N GLY A 131 4.24 5.80 5.93
CA GLY A 131 4.71 4.43 6.05
C GLY A 131 3.60 3.41 5.88
N THR A 132 2.40 3.70 6.36
CA THR A 132 1.24 2.82 6.23
C THR A 132 0.91 2.56 4.76
N ILE A 133 0.86 3.60 3.93
CA ILE A 133 0.59 3.46 2.51
C ILE A 133 1.71 2.69 1.80
N PHE A 134 2.98 3.05 2.06
CA PHE A 134 4.11 2.35 1.48
C PHE A 134 4.13 0.86 1.84
N VAL A 135 3.98 0.52 3.12
CA VAL A 135 4.00 -0.87 3.61
C VAL A 135 2.84 -1.67 3.03
N PHE A 136 1.64 -1.09 2.91
CA PHE A 136 0.52 -1.75 2.25
C PHE A 136 0.85 -2.14 0.80
N TRP A 137 1.34 -1.19 0.00
CA TRP A 137 1.69 -1.47 -1.40
C TRP A 137 2.86 -2.45 -1.52
N PHE A 138 3.83 -2.36 -0.60
CA PHE A 138 4.94 -3.30 -0.52
C PHE A 138 4.45 -4.73 -0.23
N MET A 139 3.55 -4.91 0.76
CA MET A 139 2.95 -6.21 1.06
C MET A 139 2.12 -6.74 -0.11
N ARG A 140 1.28 -5.89 -0.73
CA ARG A 140 0.50 -6.23 -1.94
C ARG A 140 1.40 -6.74 -3.07
N MET A 141 2.51 -6.06 -3.32
CA MET A 141 3.48 -6.45 -4.35
C MET A 141 4.16 -7.77 -3.97
N PHE A 142 4.76 -7.83 -2.77
CA PHE A 142 5.56 -8.98 -2.36
C PHE A 142 4.74 -10.27 -2.25
N PHE A 143 3.57 -10.23 -1.61
CA PHE A 143 2.67 -11.38 -1.54
C PHE A 143 2.04 -11.71 -2.90
N GLY A 144 1.82 -10.70 -3.74
CA GLY A 144 1.31 -10.88 -5.10
C GLY A 144 2.26 -11.65 -6.03
N ILE A 145 3.56 -11.74 -5.73
CA ILE A 145 4.53 -12.54 -6.52
C ILE A 145 4.12 -14.01 -6.54
N ILE A 146 3.71 -14.56 -5.40
CA ILE A 146 3.35 -15.98 -5.28
C ILE A 146 2.11 -16.26 -6.12
N GLN A 147 1.07 -15.44 -5.95
CA GLN A 147 -0.16 -15.60 -6.73
C GLN A 147 0.07 -15.35 -8.23
N LEU A 148 0.95 -14.41 -8.61
CA LEU A 148 1.32 -14.20 -10.01
C LEU A 148 1.90 -15.48 -10.64
N ARG A 149 2.77 -16.18 -9.92
CA ARG A 149 3.31 -17.46 -10.38
C ARG A 149 2.21 -18.50 -10.58
N THR A 150 1.30 -18.65 -9.61
CA THR A 150 0.18 -19.60 -9.70
C THR A 150 -0.72 -19.28 -10.89
N GLU A 151 -1.10 -18.02 -11.08
CA GLU A 151 -1.93 -17.58 -12.22
C GLU A 151 -1.23 -17.82 -13.58
N LEU A 152 0.10 -17.70 -13.64
CA LEU A 152 0.87 -18.03 -14.84
C LEU A 152 0.91 -19.53 -15.15
N GLN A 153 0.98 -20.38 -14.11
CA GLN A 153 1.06 -21.84 -14.25
C GLN A 153 -0.29 -22.50 -14.55
N ASN A 154 -1.40 -21.93 -14.08
CA ASN A 154 -2.75 -22.46 -14.25
C ASN A 154 -3.31 -22.27 -15.68
N LYS A 155 -2.60 -22.75 -16.70
CA LYS A 155 -3.03 -22.73 -18.11
C LYS A 155 -4.20 -23.67 -18.38
N GLU A 156 -4.20 -24.82 -17.71
CA GLU A 156 -5.21 -25.86 -17.92
C GLU A 156 -6.62 -25.40 -17.50
N LEU A 157 -6.72 -24.54 -16.47
CA LEU A 157 -7.99 -23.97 -16.00
C LEU A 157 -8.58 -22.91 -16.94
N ARG A 158 -7.77 -22.32 -17.83
CA ARG A 158 -8.20 -21.23 -18.72
C ARG A 158 -8.95 -21.72 -19.96
N GLY A 159 -8.89 -23.02 -20.27
CA GLY A 159 -9.51 -23.59 -21.47
C GLY A 159 -8.95 -23.01 -22.77
N ASP A 160 -9.49 -23.44 -23.91
CA ASP A 160 -9.14 -22.89 -25.22
C ASP A 160 -9.98 -21.64 -25.49
N VAL A 161 -9.40 -20.58 -26.09
CA VAL A 161 -10.01 -19.24 -26.31
C VAL A 161 -11.11 -19.26 -27.40
N SER A 162 -11.73 -20.40 -27.65
CA SER A 162 -12.57 -20.67 -28.83
C SER A 162 -14.08 -20.63 -28.56
N SER A 163 -14.54 -20.31 -27.35
CA SER A 163 -15.96 -20.20 -27.02
C SER A 163 -16.45 -18.74 -26.93
N ASP A 164 -17.59 -18.43 -27.55
CA ASP A 164 -18.29 -17.12 -27.52
C ASP A 164 -18.74 -16.65 -26.12
N SER A 165 -18.48 -17.42 -25.05
CA SER A 165 -18.82 -17.10 -23.66
C SER A 165 -17.60 -16.64 -22.85
N VAL A 166 -17.78 -15.63 -22.00
CA VAL A 166 -16.72 -15.11 -21.10
C VAL A 166 -16.34 -16.17 -20.06
N ASN A 167 -15.11 -16.69 -20.12
CA ASN A 167 -14.56 -17.57 -19.09
C ASN A 167 -14.03 -16.72 -17.91
N TYR A 168 -14.59 -16.93 -16.71
CA TYR A 168 -14.16 -16.24 -15.49
C TYR A 168 -12.67 -16.42 -15.18
N TRP A 169 -12.09 -17.61 -15.40
CA TRP A 169 -10.67 -17.85 -15.09
C TRP A 169 -9.73 -17.07 -16.02
N GLU A 170 -10.09 -16.92 -17.29
CA GLU A 170 -9.33 -16.10 -18.23
C GLU A 170 -9.47 -14.61 -17.90
N TYR A 171 -10.68 -14.16 -17.57
CA TYR A 171 -10.91 -12.81 -17.05
C TYR A 171 -10.09 -12.54 -15.79
N GLN A 172 -10.11 -13.46 -14.82
CA GLN A 172 -9.40 -13.33 -13.55
C GLN A 172 -7.89 -13.23 -13.78
N TYR A 173 -7.34 -14.06 -14.67
CA TYR A 173 -5.94 -14.01 -15.07
C TYR A 173 -5.57 -12.63 -15.62
N ILE A 174 -6.30 -12.16 -16.64
CA ILE A 174 -6.02 -10.85 -17.29
C ILE A 174 -6.17 -9.70 -16.28
N SER A 175 -7.26 -9.70 -15.51
CA SER A 175 -7.53 -8.69 -14.49
C SER A 175 -6.41 -8.65 -13.45
N TYR A 176 -5.98 -9.81 -12.95
CA TYR A 176 -4.91 -9.91 -11.97
C TYR A 176 -3.56 -9.39 -12.49
N ILE A 177 -3.16 -9.76 -13.72
CA ILE A 177 -1.91 -9.29 -14.32
C ILE A 177 -1.90 -7.76 -14.43
N ILE A 178 -3.00 -7.17 -14.89
CA ILE A 178 -3.11 -5.72 -15.04
C ILE A 178 -3.06 -5.03 -13.67
N GLN A 179 -3.81 -5.53 -12.69
CA GLN A 179 -3.79 -5.00 -11.33
C GLN A 179 -2.40 -5.10 -10.70
N TYR A 180 -1.72 -6.23 -10.87
CA TYR A 180 -0.38 -6.43 -10.34
C TYR A 180 0.64 -5.45 -10.96
N ALA A 181 0.52 -5.14 -12.25
CA ALA A 181 1.33 -4.11 -12.90
C ALA A 181 1.08 -2.72 -12.30
N PHE A 182 -0.18 -2.35 -12.04
CA PHE A 182 -0.53 -1.09 -11.38
C PHE A 182 -0.07 -1.04 -9.91
N ILE A 183 -0.12 -2.16 -9.18
CA ILE A 183 0.43 -2.29 -7.82
C ILE A 183 1.95 -2.04 -7.82
N CYS A 184 2.68 -2.61 -8.79
CA CYS A 184 4.11 -2.33 -8.94
C CYS A 184 4.37 -0.85 -9.26
N LEU A 185 3.58 -0.27 -10.17
CA LEU A 185 3.70 1.13 -10.56
C LEU A 185 3.50 2.07 -9.37
N ILE A 186 2.43 1.88 -8.59
CA ILE A 186 2.14 2.75 -7.44
C ILE A 186 3.19 2.58 -6.34
N LEU A 187 3.72 1.37 -6.11
CA LEU A 187 4.82 1.15 -5.17
C LEU A 187 6.07 1.95 -5.57
N VAL A 188 6.41 1.97 -6.87
CA VAL A 188 7.52 2.78 -7.37
C VAL A 188 7.25 4.27 -7.16
N MET A 189 6.01 4.74 -7.36
CA MET A 189 5.64 6.12 -7.06
C MET A 189 5.79 6.44 -5.57
N GLU A 190 5.48 5.52 -4.66
CA GLU A 190 5.64 5.72 -3.21
C GLU A 190 7.11 5.81 -2.74
N LEU A 191 8.08 5.44 -3.59
CA LEU A 191 9.49 5.70 -3.32
C LEU A 191 9.85 7.18 -3.35
N PHE A 192 9.00 8.03 -3.94
CA PHE A 192 9.19 9.46 -4.04
C PHE A 192 8.15 10.23 -3.21
N PRO A 193 8.57 11.25 -2.45
CA PRO A 193 7.67 12.05 -1.63
C PRO A 193 6.83 12.98 -2.50
N ASP A 194 5.62 13.30 -2.06
CA ASP A 194 4.81 14.34 -2.70
C ASP A 194 5.43 15.73 -2.50
N GLN A 195 4.89 16.72 -3.22
CA GLN A 195 5.29 18.11 -3.09
C GLN A 195 5.06 18.66 -1.68
N GLU A 196 5.75 19.74 -1.34
CA GLU A 196 5.57 20.42 -0.06
C GLU A 196 4.14 20.99 0.12
N PRO A 197 3.62 20.97 1.35
CA PRO A 197 2.34 21.61 1.66
C PRO A 197 2.43 23.13 1.47
N SER A 198 1.32 23.74 1.04
CA SER A 198 1.24 25.19 0.83
C SER A 198 1.15 25.98 2.13
N TYR A 199 0.67 25.35 3.21
CA TYR A 199 0.53 25.98 4.52
C TYR A 199 1.23 25.16 5.60
N SER A 200 1.90 25.86 6.50
CA SER A 200 2.58 25.32 7.67
C SER A 200 2.34 26.28 8.85
N ASP A 201 1.92 25.75 10.00
CA ASP A 201 1.85 26.53 11.25
C ASP A 201 3.26 26.77 11.84
N TYR A 202 4.27 26.02 11.39
CA TYR A 202 5.64 26.13 11.87
C TYR A 202 6.39 27.29 11.21
N PRO A 203 7.31 27.95 11.94
CA PRO A 203 8.15 29.00 11.37
C PRO A 203 9.10 28.44 10.31
N ASP A 204 9.46 29.28 9.35
CA ASP A 204 10.43 28.92 8.32
C ASP A 204 11.81 28.66 8.92
N ALA A 205 12.38 27.51 8.58
CA ALA A 205 13.74 27.12 8.97
C ALA A 205 14.77 27.63 7.94
N LYS A 206 15.95 28.03 8.41
CA LYS A 206 17.04 28.54 7.55
C LYS A 206 17.70 27.39 6.78
N ASN A 207 17.92 26.26 7.45
CA ASN A 207 18.51 25.06 6.87
C ASN A 207 17.68 23.82 7.26
N PRO A 208 16.50 23.61 6.65
CA PRO A 208 15.59 22.55 7.07
C PRO A 208 16.20 21.16 6.89
N ASN A 209 16.00 20.29 7.88
CA ASN A 209 16.40 18.89 7.82
C ASN A 209 15.71 18.18 6.63
N PRO A 210 16.46 17.43 5.80
CA PRO A 210 15.91 16.66 4.68
C PRO A 210 14.94 15.53 5.07
N GLU A 211 14.85 15.16 6.34
CA GLU A 211 14.01 14.06 6.81
C GLU A 211 12.53 14.25 6.46
N LEU A 212 11.93 15.41 6.79
CA LEU A 212 10.50 15.66 6.56
C LEU A 212 10.13 15.78 5.07
N ARG A 213 11.11 16.09 4.21
CA ARG A 213 10.93 16.14 2.75
C ARG A 213 11.19 14.81 2.05
N SER A 214 11.70 13.81 2.76
CA SER A 214 12.05 12.50 2.20
C SER A 214 10.85 11.56 2.18
N SER A 215 10.84 10.61 1.23
CA SER A 215 9.85 9.54 1.24
C SER A 215 10.02 8.65 2.47
N PHE A 216 8.99 7.87 2.80
CA PHE A 216 9.08 6.90 3.88
C PHE A 216 10.20 5.88 3.63
N PHE A 217 10.38 5.42 2.40
CA PHE A 217 11.45 4.49 2.05
C PHE A 217 12.85 5.07 2.37
N VAL A 218 13.11 6.32 2.00
CA VAL A 218 14.38 7.00 2.31
C VAL A 218 14.56 7.17 3.82
N ARG A 219 13.49 7.45 4.57
CA ARG A 219 13.52 7.54 6.04
C ARG A 219 13.80 6.18 6.70
N LEU A 220 13.23 5.10 6.18
CA LEU A 220 13.41 3.74 6.70
C LEU A 220 14.88 3.32 6.71
N PHE A 221 15.63 3.70 5.67
CA PHE A 221 17.06 3.40 5.55
C PHE A 221 17.98 4.53 6.01
N PHE A 222 17.43 5.61 6.57
CA PHE A 222 18.17 6.83 6.94
C PHE A 222 18.98 7.45 5.78
N ALA A 223 18.65 7.13 4.53
CA ALA A 223 19.41 7.54 3.35
C ALA A 223 19.38 9.06 3.12
N TYR A 224 18.45 9.79 3.76
CA TYR A 224 18.45 11.26 3.73
C TYR A 224 19.70 11.86 4.40
N PHE A 225 20.36 11.11 5.28
CA PHE A 225 21.53 11.54 6.04
C PHE A 225 22.85 11.35 5.27
N ASP A 226 22.86 10.53 4.22
CA ASP A 226 24.08 10.18 3.46
C ASP A 226 24.81 11.39 2.88
N SER A 227 24.05 12.39 2.40
CA SER A 227 24.65 13.62 1.88
C SER A 227 25.37 14.43 2.96
N PHE A 228 24.88 14.35 4.19
CA PHE A 228 25.47 15.05 5.34
C PHE A 228 26.72 14.34 5.86
N THR A 229 26.68 13.01 5.98
CA THR A 229 27.85 12.21 6.37
C THR A 229 28.99 12.35 5.36
N TRP A 230 28.67 12.31 4.07
CA TRP A 230 29.65 12.49 3.01
C TRP A 230 30.28 13.90 3.04
N ARG A 231 29.49 14.92 3.34
CA ARG A 231 30.01 16.29 3.53
C ARG A 231 30.96 16.36 4.71
N GLY A 232 30.59 15.76 5.86
CA GLY A 232 31.44 15.70 7.05
C GLY A 232 32.74 14.92 6.85
N PHE A 233 32.72 13.91 5.97
CA PHE A 233 33.92 13.20 5.56
C PHE A 233 34.89 14.08 4.76
N ARG A 234 34.36 14.94 3.87
CA ARG A 234 35.19 15.82 3.02
C ARG A 234 35.61 17.12 3.70
N ASN A 235 34.77 17.68 4.56
CA ASN A 235 35.01 18.95 5.23
C ASN A 235 34.54 18.88 6.70
N PRO A 236 35.27 19.49 7.65
CA PRO A 236 34.82 19.58 9.04
C PRO A 236 33.43 20.25 9.13
N LEU A 237 32.52 19.64 9.88
CA LEU A 237 31.18 20.19 10.11
C LEU A 237 31.24 21.33 11.13
N THR A 238 30.67 22.47 10.77
CA THR A 238 30.48 23.64 11.64
C THR A 238 29.00 23.81 11.99
N MET A 239 28.69 24.68 12.96
CA MET A 239 27.30 25.00 13.32
C MET A 239 26.47 25.47 12.11
N ASP A 240 27.07 26.25 11.21
CA ASP A 240 26.40 26.74 10.00
C ASP A 240 26.06 25.64 8.99
N SER A 241 26.76 24.50 9.06
CA SER A 241 26.56 23.36 8.15
C SER A 241 25.49 22.38 8.66
N MET A 242 25.10 22.48 9.93
CA MET A 242 24.09 21.62 10.54
C MET A 242 22.69 22.00 10.11
N TYR A 243 21.81 20.99 10.02
CA TYR A 243 20.41 21.20 9.77
C TYR A 243 19.70 21.70 11.02
N ASP A 244 18.70 22.55 10.82
CA ASP A 244 17.75 22.91 11.86
C ASP A 244 16.95 21.66 12.27
N ILE A 245 16.66 21.56 13.57
CA ILE A 245 15.84 20.48 14.12
C ILE A 245 14.44 20.54 13.48
N ASN A 246 13.84 19.37 13.24
CA ASN A 246 12.47 19.31 12.74
C ASN A 246 11.56 20.10 13.69
N PRO A 247 10.61 20.91 13.19
CA PRO A 247 9.75 21.72 14.05
C PRO A 247 8.98 20.90 15.09
N GLN A 248 8.60 19.67 14.75
CA GLN A 248 7.89 18.72 15.61
C GLN A 248 8.73 18.25 16.82
N ASP A 249 10.05 18.26 16.68
CA ASP A 249 11.01 17.80 17.70
C ASP A 249 11.60 18.98 18.50
N ALA A 250 11.16 20.21 18.22
CA ALA A 250 11.63 21.40 18.89
C ALA A 250 11.03 21.54 20.31
N SER A 251 11.79 22.15 21.23
CA SER A 251 11.32 22.40 22.61
C SER A 251 10.02 23.20 22.65
N ARG A 252 9.81 24.12 21.70
CA ARG A 252 8.56 24.89 21.58
C ARG A 252 7.32 24.01 21.41
N GLU A 253 7.44 22.85 20.77
CA GLU A 253 6.33 21.91 20.58
C GLU A 253 6.26 20.85 21.69
N LEU A 254 7.40 20.40 22.21
CA LEU A 254 7.46 19.31 23.18
C LEU A 254 7.28 19.75 24.64
N VAL A 255 7.74 20.95 25.02
CA VAL A 255 7.67 21.44 26.41
C VAL A 255 6.23 21.76 26.85
N PRO A 256 5.39 22.48 26.07
CA PRO A 256 4.02 22.78 26.51
C PRO A 256 3.15 21.56 26.86
N PRO A 257 3.10 20.48 26.05
CA PRO A 257 2.34 19.29 26.43
C PRO A 257 3.00 18.56 27.61
N PHE A 258 4.33 18.55 27.71
CA PHE A 258 5.02 17.96 28.87
C PHE A 258 4.62 18.68 30.17
N ASP A 259 4.74 20.01 30.21
CA ASP A 259 4.38 20.81 31.39
C ASP A 259 2.90 20.66 31.76
N LYS A 260 2.01 20.54 30.76
CA LYS A 260 0.58 20.34 30.96
C LYS A 260 0.23 19.01 31.66
N TYR A 261 1.01 17.95 31.43
CA TYR A 261 0.75 16.63 32.02
C TYR A 261 1.65 16.31 33.23
N TRP A 262 2.76 17.04 33.37
CA TRP A 262 3.69 16.88 34.48
C TRP A 262 3.19 17.54 35.77
N TYR A 263 2.58 18.72 35.65
CA TYR A 263 1.85 19.40 36.73
C TYR A 263 0.39 18.94 36.79
#